data_AF-A0A377TTX4-F1
#
_entry.id   AF-A0A377TTX4-F1
#
_cell.length_a   1.000
_cell.length_b   1.000
_cell.length_c   1.000
_cell.angle_alpha   90.00
_cell.angle_beta   90.00
_cell.angle_gamma   90.00
#
_symmetry.space_group_name_H-M   'P 1'
#
loop_
_entity.id
_entity.type
_entity.pdbx_description
1 polymer ?
#
loop_
_entity_poly.entity_id
_entity_poly.type
_entity_poly.pdbx_seq_one_letter_code
_entity_poly.pdbx_strand_id
1 'polypeptide(L)'
;MIDNRTASAIDLALQKHHTPVGDLYAAIRHGRMKRCFSRGTAISWLAHFLTSHTFALSGFKQRHPDYLVEHEGNEMWRRGETTDEYHRAHQRTVRRLRRILARKREMQKWCEKWDAMHDRYVKEREELQASKPAEVRNASQHA
;
A
#
# COMPACT_ATOMS: atom_id res chain seq x y z
N MET A 1 -6.24 -13.00 3.58
CA MET A 1 -5.10 -13.76 3.04
C MET A 1 -4.43 -12.86 2.01
N ILE A 2 -3.16 -12.49 2.22
CA ILE A 2 -2.43 -11.66 1.24
C ILE A 2 -2.06 -12.60 0.10
N ASP A 3 -2.55 -12.33 -1.11
CA ASP A 3 -2.11 -13.08 -2.27
C ASP A 3 -0.64 -12.71 -2.56
N ASN A 4 0.25 -13.70 -2.51
CA ASN A 4 1.68 -13.52 -2.73
C ASN A 4 2.00 -12.94 -4.12
N ARG A 5 1.07 -13.09 -5.07
CA ARG A 5 1.16 -12.53 -6.43
C ARG A 5 1.06 -10.99 -6.45
N THR A 6 0.40 -10.39 -5.45
CA THR A 6 0.17 -8.93 -5.37
C THR A 6 0.80 -8.27 -4.15
N ALA A 7 1.38 -9.06 -3.25
CA ALA A 7 2.11 -8.58 -2.08
C ALA A 7 3.25 -7.63 -2.50
N SER A 8 3.31 -6.45 -1.88
CA SER A 8 4.48 -5.57 -2.03
C SER A 8 4.84 -4.87 -0.74
N ALA A 9 6.03 -4.26 -0.73
CA ALA A 9 6.52 -3.44 0.38
C ALA A 9 5.57 -2.29 0.78
N ILE A 10 4.67 -1.88 -0.12
CA ILE A 10 3.65 -0.86 0.19
C ILE A 10 2.56 -1.44 1.08
N ASP A 11 2.19 -2.72 0.92
CA ASP A 11 1.18 -3.36 1.77
C ASP A 11 1.73 -3.60 3.17
N LEU A 12 3.01 -3.94 3.28
CA LEU A 12 3.70 -4.00 4.57
C LEU A 12 3.72 -2.63 5.26
N ALA A 13 3.85 -1.56 4.47
CA ALA A 13 3.91 -0.19 4.96
C ALA A 13 2.54 0.44 5.23
N LEU A 14 1.46 -0.07 4.64
CA LEU A 14 0.08 0.37 4.83
C LEU A 14 -0.77 -0.80 5.26
N GLN A 15 -0.89 -0.99 6.58
CA GLN A 15 -1.64 -2.08 7.16
C GLN A 15 -3.06 -1.63 7.49
N LYS A 16 -4.02 -2.53 7.26
CA LYS A 16 -5.42 -2.37 7.65
C LYS A 16 -5.72 -3.36 8.78
N HIS A 17 -6.22 -2.85 9.90
CA HIS A 17 -6.67 -3.65 11.03
C HIS A 17 -8.16 -3.41 11.25
N HIS A 18 -8.93 -4.49 11.31
CA HIS A 18 -10.34 -4.42 11.68
C HIS A 18 -10.42 -4.39 13.21
N THR A 19 -10.98 -3.32 13.76
CA THR A 19 -11.20 -3.16 15.21
C THR A 19 -12.70 -3.05 15.49
N PRO A 20 -13.18 -3.37 16.70
CA PRO A 20 -14.62 -3.29 17.01
C PRO A 20 -15.19 -1.87 16.86
N VAL A 21 -14.34 -0.84 16.87
CA VAL A 21 -14.71 0.58 16.71
C VAL A 21 -14.56 1.05 15.25
N GLY A 22 -14.12 0.18 14.34
CA GLY A 22 -13.97 0.47 12.92
C GLY A 22 -12.61 0.10 12.32
N ASP A 23 -12.37 0.56 11.10
CA ASP A 23 -11.13 0.31 10.37
C ASP A 23 -9.99 1.20 10.89
N LEU A 24 -8.92 0.57 11.38
CA LEU A 24 -7.68 1.24 11.75
C LEU A 24 -6.62 1.03 10.67
N TYR A 25 -6.02 2.12 10.21
CA TYR A 25 -4.94 2.11 9.22
C TYR A 25 -3.62 2.44 9.91
N ALA A 26 -2.58 1.65 9.66
CA ALA A 26 -1.23 1.91 10.16
C ALA A 26 -0.27 2.20 9.00
N ALA A 27 0.35 3.37 9.04
CA ALA A 27 1.49 3.70 8.18
C ALA A 27 2.78 3.35 8.91
N ILE A 28 3.61 2.47 8.34
CA ILE A 28 4.84 1.96 8.97
C ILE A 28 5.97 2.00 7.96
N ARG A 29 7.00 2.81 8.21
CA ARG A 29 8.19 2.85 7.36
C ARG A 29 9.36 3.51 8.07
N HIS A 30 10.58 3.08 7.77
CA HIS A 30 11.82 3.69 8.28
C HIS A 30 11.84 3.85 9.81
N GLY A 31 11.39 2.82 10.54
CA GLY A 31 11.32 2.83 12.01
C GLY A 31 10.22 3.70 12.61
N ARG A 32 9.41 4.39 11.78
CA ARG A 32 8.30 5.24 12.22
C ARG A 32 6.97 4.53 11.99
N MET A 33 6.05 4.68 12.95
CA MET A 33 4.70 4.15 12.89
C MET A 33 3.69 5.26 13.22
N LYS A 34 2.62 5.37 12.42
CA LYS A 34 1.46 6.21 12.75
C LYS A 34 0.17 5.44 12.52
N ARG A 35 -0.66 5.39 13.56
CA ARG A 35 -2.04 4.89 13.50
C ARG A 35 -2.97 6.01 13.04
N CYS A 36 -3.89 5.69 12.14
CA CYS A 36 -4.78 6.62 11.48
C CYS A 36 -6.17 5.99 11.35
N PHE A 37 -7.22 6.76 11.61
CA PHE A 37 -8.60 6.31 11.46
C PHE A 37 -9.12 6.42 10.02
N SER A 38 -8.32 6.97 9.11
CA SER A 38 -8.67 7.06 7.69
C SER A 38 -7.53 6.57 6.81
N ARG A 39 -7.90 5.90 5.71
CA ARG A 39 -6.95 5.44 4.68
C ARG A 39 -6.22 6.61 4.03
N GLY A 40 -6.92 7.72 3.79
CA GLY A 40 -6.32 8.91 3.17
C GLY A 40 -5.24 9.53 4.04
N THR A 41 -5.50 9.62 5.35
CA THR A 41 -4.54 10.12 6.34
C THR A 41 -3.35 9.17 6.46
N ALA A 42 -3.56 7.86 6.46
CA ALA A 42 -2.47 6.88 6.49
C ALA A 42 -1.56 6.99 5.25
N ILE A 43 -2.12 7.16 4.05
CA ILE A 43 -1.34 7.39 2.82
C ILE A 43 -0.53 8.69 2.92
N SER A 44 -1.12 9.75 3.45
CA SER A 44 -0.42 11.02 3.68
C SER A 44 0.77 10.84 4.63
N TRP A 45 0.56 10.15 5.76
CA TRP A 45 1.64 9.86 6.70
C TRP A 45 2.73 8.96 6.12
N LEU A 46 2.36 7.94 5.34
CA LEU A 46 3.34 7.12 4.64
C LEU A 46 4.17 7.99 3.68
N ALA A 47 3.52 8.86 2.91
CA ALA A 47 4.22 9.79 2.03
C ALA A 47 5.18 10.69 2.82
N HIS A 48 4.76 11.22 3.97
CA HIS A 48 5.63 12.00 4.86
C HIS A 48 6.86 11.21 5.31
N PHE A 49 6.71 9.94 5.70
CA PHE A 49 7.85 9.11 6.11
C PHE A 49 8.85 8.89 4.97
N LEU A 50 8.35 8.63 3.76
CA LEU A 50 9.20 8.48 2.57
C LEU A 50 9.89 9.79 2.18
N THR A 51 9.16 10.91 2.18
CA THR A 51 9.72 12.21 1.78
C THR A 51 10.68 12.77 2.82
N SER A 52 10.36 12.68 4.10
CA SER A 52 11.29 13.13 5.15
C SER A 52 12.57 12.30 5.17
N HIS A 53 12.48 10.98 4.96
CA HIS A 53 13.67 10.13 4.92
C HIS A 53 14.57 10.48 3.71
N THR A 54 13.98 10.66 2.53
CA THR A 54 14.74 11.05 1.33
C THR A 54 15.37 12.45 1.46
N PHE A 55 14.69 13.41 2.06
CA PHE A 55 15.27 14.74 2.35
C PHE A 55 16.44 14.65 3.33
N ALA A 56 16.31 13.85 4.39
CA ALA A 56 17.38 13.62 5.35
C ALA A 56 18.64 13.01 4.69
N LEU A 57 18.46 12.10 3.72
CA LEU A 57 19.58 11.49 2.99
C LEU A 57 20.20 12.40 1.92
N SER A 58 19.41 13.32 1.35
CA SER A 58 19.85 14.15 0.21
C SER A 58 20.41 15.51 0.63
N GLY A 59 20.35 15.87 1.92
CA GLY A 59 20.81 17.16 2.42
C GLY A 59 19.88 18.34 2.12
N PHE A 60 18.75 18.11 1.45
CA PHE A 60 17.73 19.14 1.26
C PHE A 60 17.04 19.48 2.57
N LYS A 61 16.84 20.78 2.83
CA LYS A 61 16.13 21.25 4.03
C LYS A 61 14.63 21.01 3.87
N GLN A 62 14.06 20.28 4.82
CA GLN A 62 12.61 20.06 4.88
C GLN A 62 11.84 21.33 5.32
N ARG A 63 12.47 22.19 6.12
CA ARG A 63 11.88 23.42 6.66
C ARG A 63 12.83 24.59 6.51
N HIS A 64 12.27 25.79 6.43
CA HIS A 64 13.01 27.01 6.67
C HIS A 64 13.56 27.03 8.11
N PRO A 65 14.62 27.80 8.39
CA PRO A 65 15.13 27.95 9.76
C PRO A 65 14.05 28.44 10.72
N ASP A 66 14.17 28.04 11.98
CA ASP A 66 13.31 28.55 13.05
C ASP A 66 13.63 30.04 13.28
N TYR A 67 12.60 30.82 13.55
CA TYR A 67 12.71 32.27 13.70
C TYR A 67 11.98 32.75 14.95
N LEU A 68 12.51 33.79 15.57
CA LEU A 68 11.93 34.40 16.75
C LEU A 68 10.80 35.33 16.31
N VAL A 69 9.65 35.20 16.97
CA VAL A 69 8.48 36.05 16.73
C VAL A 69 8.05 36.63 18.06
N GLU A 70 7.89 37.94 18.12
CA GLU A 70 7.22 38.59 19.24
C GLU A 70 5.71 38.38 19.10
N HIS A 71 5.11 37.76 20.11
CA HIS A 71 3.67 37.57 20.18
C HIS A 71 3.18 38.06 21.55
N GLU A 72 2.36 39.12 21.54
CA GLU A 72 1.77 39.71 22.75
C GLU A 72 2.83 40.11 23.80
N GLY A 73 3.94 40.70 23.36
CA GLY A 73 5.03 41.16 24.24
C GLY A 73 5.95 40.05 24.76
N ASN A 74 5.76 38.80 24.32
CA ASN A 74 6.65 37.69 24.62
C ASN A 74 7.37 37.18 23.37
N GLU A 75 8.68 36.97 23.47
CA GLU A 75 9.47 36.35 22.41
C GLU A 75 9.23 34.83 22.38
N MET A 76 8.75 34.33 21.24
CA MET A 76 8.51 32.91 21.02
C MET A 76 9.28 32.41 19.81
N TRP A 77 10.04 31.33 19.99
CA TRP A 77 10.62 30.60 18.87
C TRP A 77 9.52 29.90 18.08
N ARG A 78 9.32 30.31 16.82
CA ARG A 78 8.44 29.62 15.89
C ARG A 78 9.24 28.71 14.98
N ARG A 79 8.73 27.50 14.81
CA ARG A 79 9.30 26.54 13.87
C ARG A 79 9.11 27.03 12.45
N GLY A 80 10.17 27.03 11.66
CA GLY A 80 10.12 27.44 10.26
C GLY A 80 9.11 26.63 9.45
N GLU A 81 8.51 27.30 8.48
CA GLU A 81 7.54 26.68 7.57
C GLU A 81 8.19 25.58 6.74
N THR A 82 7.35 24.69 6.20
CA THR A 82 7.83 23.61 5.33
C THR A 82 8.22 24.20 3.98
N THR A 83 9.38 23.80 3.45
CA THR A 83 9.85 24.32 2.16
C THR A 83 8.91 23.92 1.02
N ASP A 84 8.82 24.77 0.01
CA ASP A 84 8.02 24.52 -1.20
C ASP A 84 8.47 23.24 -1.91
N GLU A 85 9.77 22.98 -1.94
CA GLU A 85 10.36 21.76 -2.50
C GLU A 85 9.85 20.53 -1.78
N TYR A 86 9.85 20.56 -0.44
CA TYR A 86 9.32 19.46 0.36
C TYR A 86 7.82 19.29 0.11
N HIS A 87 7.04 20.38 0.09
CA HIS A 87 5.60 20.27 -0.14
C HIS A 87 5.30 19.65 -1.51
N ARG A 88 6.00 20.09 -2.57
CA ARG A 88 5.87 19.52 -3.92
C ARG A 88 6.28 18.04 -3.96
N ALA A 89 7.40 17.67 -3.33
CA ALA A 89 7.86 16.29 -3.25
C ALA A 89 6.86 15.39 -2.50
N HIS A 90 6.33 15.89 -1.38
CA HIS A 90 5.31 15.21 -0.59
C HIS A 90 4.04 14.96 -1.41
N GLN A 91 3.49 15.99 -2.06
CA GLN A 91 2.31 15.86 -2.91
C GLN A 91 2.53 14.90 -4.08
N ARG A 92 3.71 14.92 -4.72
CA ARG A 92 4.06 13.95 -5.77
C ARG A 92 4.05 12.52 -5.23
N THR A 93 4.59 12.31 -4.03
CA THR A 93 4.64 11.00 -3.37
C THR A 93 3.24 10.50 -3.03
N VAL A 94 2.37 11.35 -2.48
CA VAL A 94 0.96 11.01 -2.22
C VAL A 94 0.25 10.58 -3.51
N ARG A 95 0.39 11.36 -4.59
CA ARG A 95 -0.21 11.01 -5.90
C ARG A 95 0.32 9.69 -6.44
N ARG A 96 1.63 9.45 -6.32
CA ARG A 96 2.26 8.20 -6.77
C ARG A 96 1.75 7.00 -5.98
N LEU A 97 1.66 7.09 -4.66
CA LEU A 97 1.10 6.03 -3.81
C LEU A 97 -0.34 5.71 -4.19
N ARG A 98 -1.18 6.72 -4.38
CA ARG A 98 -2.57 6.53 -4.82
C ARG A 98 -2.66 5.80 -6.17
N ARG A 99 -1.82 6.14 -7.14
CA ARG A 99 -1.76 5.46 -8.45
C ARG A 99 -1.33 4.00 -8.32
N ILE A 100 -0.31 3.72 -7.52
CA ILE A 100 0.16 2.34 -7.30
C ILE A 100 -0.95 1.51 -6.64
N LEU A 101 -1.59 2.04 -5.60
CA LEU A 101 -2.70 1.38 -4.92
C LEU A 101 -3.95 1.21 -5.83
N ALA A 102 -4.18 2.12 -6.77
CA ALA A 102 -5.23 1.96 -7.78
C ALA A 102 -4.90 0.84 -8.76
N ARG A 103 -3.69 0.82 -9.30
CA ARG A 103 -3.23 -0.24 -10.22
C ARG A 103 -3.26 -1.62 -9.55
N LYS A 104 -2.89 -1.69 -8.27
CA LYS A 104 -2.99 -2.93 -7.49
C LYS A 104 -4.42 -3.45 -7.36
N ARG A 105 -5.39 -2.55 -7.11
CA ARG A 105 -6.80 -2.95 -7.05
C ARG A 105 -7.28 -3.54 -8.37
N GLU A 106 -6.88 -2.97 -9.50
CA GLU A 106 -7.22 -3.53 -10.82
C GLU A 106 -6.54 -4.88 -11.08
N MET A 107 -5.27 -5.03 -10.67
CA MET A 107 -4.57 -6.31 -10.73
C MET A 107 -5.29 -7.38 -9.90
N GLN A 108 -5.68 -7.04 -8.68
CA GLN A 108 -6.36 -7.97 -7.78
C GLN A 108 -7.69 -8.45 -8.37
N LYS A 109 -8.52 -7.53 -8.89
CA LYS A 109 -9.77 -7.89 -9.59
C LYS A 109 -9.53 -8.82 -10.77
N TRP A 110 -8.45 -8.59 -11.52
CA TRP A 110 -8.09 -9.45 -12.65
C TRP A 110 -7.70 -10.86 -12.18
N CYS A 111 -6.87 -10.96 -11.13
CA CYS A 111 -6.51 -12.24 -10.52
C CYS A 111 -7.77 -12.98 -10.02
N GLU A 112 -8.65 -12.30 -9.28
CA GLU A 112 -9.91 -12.89 -8.78
C GLU A 112 -10.78 -13.43 -9.92
N LYS A 113 -10.87 -12.69 -11.05
CA LYS A 113 -11.61 -13.15 -12.23
C LYS A 113 -10.94 -14.36 -12.90
N TRP A 114 -9.61 -14.36 -12.97
CA TRP A 114 -8.86 -15.47 -13.54
C TRP A 114 -9.02 -16.72 -12.67
N ASP A 115 -8.87 -16.60 -11.36
CA ASP A 115 -9.01 -17.70 -10.41
C ASP A 115 -10.42 -18.32 -10.51
N ALA A 116 -11.47 -17.49 -10.57
CA ALA A 116 -12.84 -17.98 -10.75
C ALA A 116 -13.07 -18.72 -12.09
N MET A 117 -12.39 -18.30 -13.17
CA MET A 117 -12.45 -19.00 -14.45
C MET A 117 -11.65 -20.31 -14.39
N HIS A 118 -10.48 -20.28 -13.77
CA HIS A 118 -9.60 -21.44 -13.63
C HIS A 118 -10.26 -22.55 -12.81
N ASP A 119 -10.89 -22.19 -11.68
CA ASP A 119 -11.60 -23.15 -10.83
C ASP A 119 -12.73 -23.85 -11.58
N ARG A 120 -13.47 -23.12 -12.41
CA ARG A 120 -14.50 -23.70 -13.29
C ARG A 120 -13.90 -24.65 -14.31
N TYR A 121 -12.84 -24.24 -14.99
CA TYR A 121 -12.18 -25.06 -16.01
C TYR A 121 -11.58 -26.35 -15.41
N VAL A 122 -10.96 -26.27 -14.23
CA VAL A 122 -10.43 -27.43 -13.52
C VAL A 122 -11.56 -28.40 -13.18
N LYS A 123 -12.67 -27.89 -12.65
CA LYS A 123 -13.85 -28.70 -12.34
C LYS A 123 -14.44 -29.38 -13.59
N GLU A 124 -14.63 -28.65 -14.68
CA GLU A 124 -15.12 -29.20 -15.94
C GLU A 124 -14.18 -30.27 -16.50
N ARG A 125 -12.85 -30.06 -16.39
CA ARG A 125 -11.85 -31.06 -16.78
C ARG A 125 -11.94 -32.32 -15.94
N GLU A 126 -12.10 -32.19 -14.62
CA GLU A 126 -12.26 -33.33 -13.71
C GLU A 126 -13.54 -34.12 -14.02
N GLU A 127 -14.65 -33.43 -14.26
CA GLU A 127 -15.93 -34.03 -14.68
C GLU A 127 -15.79 -34.78 -16.02
N LEU A 128 -15.12 -34.19 -17.01
CA LEU A 128 -14.84 -34.84 -18.30
C LEU A 128 -13.88 -36.03 -18.16
N GLN A 129 -12.89 -35.95 -17.26
CA GLN A 129 -11.98 -37.06 -17.01
C GLN A 129 -12.68 -38.22 -16.27
N ALA A 130 -13.64 -37.90 -15.40
CA ALA A 130 -14.47 -38.88 -14.72
C ALA A 130 -15.47 -39.56 -15.67
N SER A 131 -15.95 -38.86 -16.71
CA SER A 131 -16.87 -39.41 -17.72
C SER A 131 -16.20 -40.24 -18.83
N LYS A 132 -14.86 -40.32 -18.86
CA LYS A 132 -14.14 -41.17 -19.82
C LYS A 132 -14.45 -42.66 -19.60
N PRO A 133 -14.62 -43.45 -20.67
CA PRO A 133 -14.78 -44.89 -20.57
C PRO A 133 -13.55 -45.54 -19.92
N ALA A 134 -13.78 -46.60 -19.12
CA ALA A 134 -12.79 -47.20 -18.23
C ALA A 134 -11.50 -47.66 -18.96
N GLU A 135 -11.63 -48.13 -20.20
CA GLU A 135 -10.53 -48.58 -21.05
C GLU A 135 -9.52 -47.45 -21.35
N VAL A 136 -10.01 -46.24 -21.65
CA VAL A 136 -9.18 -45.06 -21.95
C VAL A 136 -8.57 -44.46 -20.68
N ARG A 137 -9.28 -44.59 -19.54
CA ARG A 137 -8.82 -44.09 -18.23
C ARG A 137 -7.68 -44.94 -17.66
N ASN A 138 -7.72 -46.25 -17.84
CA ASN A 138 -6.68 -47.17 -17.36
C ASN A 138 -5.42 -47.16 -18.25
N ALA A 139 -5.57 -46.98 -19.57
CA ALA A 139 -4.44 -46.88 -20.50
C ALA A 139 -3.53 -45.66 -20.24
N SER A 140 -4.05 -44.60 -19.62
CA SER A 140 -3.30 -43.39 -19.28
C SER A 140 -2.64 -43.41 -17.90
N GLN A 141 -2.84 -44.47 -17.10
CA GLN A 141 -2.17 -44.68 -15.81
C GLN A 141 -0.98 -45.66 -15.89
N HIS A 142 -0.83 -46.37 -17.00
CA HIS A 142 0.22 -47.39 -17.23
C HIS A 142 1.29 -46.95 -18.25
N ALA A 143 1.33 -45.68 -18.64
CA ALA A 143 2.38 -45.05 -19.45
C ALA A 143 3.05 -43.94 -18.65
#